data_AF-T0SBR9-F1
#
_entry.id   AF-T0SBR9-F1
#
_cell.length_a   1.000
_cell.length_b   1.000
_cell.length_c   1.000
_cell.angle_alpha   90.00
_cell.angle_beta   90.00
_cell.angle_gamma   90.00
#
_symmetry.space_group_name_H-M   'P 1'
#
loop_
_entity.id
_entity.type
_entity.pdbx_description
1 polymer ?
#
loop_
_entity_poly.entity_id
_entity_poly.type
_entity_poly.pdbx_seq_one_letter_code
_entity_poly.pdbx_strand_id
1 'polypeptide(L)'
;MSKAESAPLTGQPVLYAPVPQGEPVHQGVFWKAGIFDCLESFCPNTLMAWCCPCVSLAQIASRVGVYGGYTRVLIVALLLVVAKFVLNNLDVNAQAEWEESLAHQNEWGLDDFRHWHLTYFGLFASLVSLIYVIFIASVRTKIRVMFKIPGSECEDFLCSFCCGCCTIAQMSTQVGSYTQGQCRFGPADTLPAYTV
;
A
#
# COMPACT_ATOMS: atom_id res chain seq x y z
N MET A 1 -40.90 1.48 57.71
CA MET A 1 -40.72 0.95 56.33
C MET A 1 -41.13 2.06 55.38
N SER A 2 -40.14 2.85 54.95
CA SER A 2 -40.35 4.12 54.25
C SER A 2 -40.35 3.89 52.74
N LYS A 3 -41.35 4.44 52.08
CA LYS A 3 -41.59 4.41 50.64
C LYS A 3 -40.71 5.50 49.99
N ALA A 4 -39.76 5.12 49.15
CA ALA A 4 -39.01 6.06 48.32
C ALA A 4 -39.56 5.99 46.89
N GLU A 5 -40.29 7.04 46.54
CA GLU A 5 -40.89 7.31 45.25
C GLU A 5 -39.79 7.77 44.27
N SER A 6 -39.77 7.23 43.06
CA SER A 6 -38.82 7.61 42.01
C SER A 6 -39.31 8.89 41.31
N ALA A 7 -38.51 9.95 41.40
CA ALA A 7 -38.77 11.19 40.67
C ALA A 7 -38.47 11.01 39.17
N PRO A 8 -39.32 11.49 38.25
CA PRO A 8 -39.03 11.49 36.83
C PRO A 8 -38.03 12.60 36.49
N LEU A 9 -36.95 12.24 35.79
CA LEU A 9 -36.00 13.19 35.23
C LEU A 9 -36.70 14.00 34.13
N THR A 10 -36.94 15.28 34.45
CA THR A 10 -37.48 16.29 33.56
C THR A 10 -36.55 16.53 32.37
N GLY A 11 -37.12 16.53 31.17
CA GLY A 11 -36.40 16.64 29.89
C GLY A 11 -35.60 17.93 29.76
N GLN A 12 -34.30 17.79 29.48
CA GLN A 12 -33.50 18.85 28.90
C GLN A 12 -33.76 18.88 27.38
N PRO A 13 -33.96 20.06 26.76
CA PRO A 13 -34.05 20.14 25.31
C PRO A 13 -32.69 19.80 24.70
N VAL A 14 -32.66 18.76 23.86
CA VAL A 14 -31.50 18.40 23.05
C VAL A 14 -31.31 19.51 22.02
N LEU A 15 -30.24 20.30 22.18
CA LEU A 15 -29.81 21.26 21.17
C LEU A 15 -29.31 20.45 19.96
N TYR A 16 -30.15 20.26 18.95
CA TYR A 16 -29.71 19.68 17.69
C TYR A 16 -28.65 20.60 17.07
N ALA A 17 -27.42 20.11 16.95
CA ALA A 17 -26.43 20.75 16.10
C ALA A 17 -27.00 20.86 14.68
N PRO A 18 -26.78 21.98 13.96
CA PRO A 18 -27.22 22.11 12.58
C PRO A 18 -26.62 20.98 11.76
N VAL A 19 -27.48 20.24 11.04
CA VAL A 19 -27.03 19.29 10.02
C VAL A 19 -26.24 20.08 8.98
N PRO A 20 -24.96 19.75 8.70
CA PRO A 20 -24.22 20.41 7.64
C PRO A 20 -24.99 20.26 6.32
N GLN A 21 -25.42 21.38 5.75
CA GLN A 21 -26.12 21.42 4.48
C GLN A 21 -25.16 21.08 3.35
N GLY A 22 -25.50 20.03 2.59
CA GLY A 22 -25.23 19.91 1.16
C GLY A 22 -23.78 19.74 0.73
N GLU A 23 -23.31 18.50 0.66
CA GLU A 23 -22.33 18.15 -0.38
C GLU A 23 -23.07 17.72 -1.65
N PRO A 24 -22.68 18.23 -2.84
CA PRO A 24 -23.31 17.85 -4.10
C PRO A 24 -23.10 16.35 -4.36
N VAL A 25 -24.22 15.65 -4.52
CA VAL A 25 -24.29 14.24 -4.89
C VAL A 25 -23.81 14.07 -6.33
N HIS A 26 -22.50 13.87 -6.50
CA HIS A 26 -21.99 13.11 -7.65
C HIS A 26 -21.98 11.63 -7.24
N GLN A 27 -23.12 10.98 -7.47
CA GLN A 27 -23.39 9.59 -7.10
C GLN A 27 -22.63 8.60 -8.01
N GLY A 28 -21.30 8.60 -7.90
CA GLY A 28 -20.43 7.52 -8.38
C GLY A 28 -19.60 7.02 -7.20
N VAL A 29 -19.30 5.71 -7.16
CA VAL A 29 -18.40 5.17 -6.14
C VAL A 29 -16.96 5.47 -6.57
N PHE A 30 -16.28 6.38 -5.88
CA PHE A 30 -14.92 6.79 -6.21
C PHE A 30 -13.91 6.42 -5.11
N TRP A 31 -12.62 6.47 -5.44
CA TRP A 31 -11.55 6.36 -4.44
C TRP A 31 -11.63 7.53 -3.44
N LYS A 32 -11.46 7.25 -2.14
CA LYS A 32 -11.48 8.27 -1.07
C LYS A 32 -10.32 9.28 -1.12
N ALA A 33 -9.26 8.98 -1.85
CA ALA A 33 -8.10 9.84 -2.01
C ALA A 33 -7.62 9.75 -3.47
N GLY A 34 -6.99 10.79 -4.01
CA GLY A 34 -6.33 10.75 -5.31
C GLY A 34 -5.05 9.90 -5.31
N ILE A 35 -4.58 9.49 -6.49
CA ILE A 35 -3.36 8.67 -6.61
C ILE A 35 -2.07 9.49 -6.40
N PHE A 36 -2.16 10.82 -6.50
CA PHE A 36 -1.05 11.76 -6.27
C PHE A 36 -1.26 12.65 -5.05
N ASP A 37 -2.34 12.45 -4.28
CA ASP A 37 -2.61 13.18 -3.01
C ASP A 37 -1.75 12.70 -1.84
N CYS A 38 -0.82 11.78 -2.09
CA CYS A 38 0.10 11.25 -1.10
C CYS A 38 1.00 12.32 -0.45
N LEU A 39 1.16 13.49 -1.09
CA LEU A 39 1.89 14.65 -0.56
C LEU A 39 1.09 15.45 0.50
N GLU A 40 -0.25 15.35 0.52
CA GLU A 40 -1.10 16.06 1.48
C GLU A 40 -1.27 15.29 2.80
N SER A 41 -1.19 13.96 2.76
CA SER A 41 -1.24 13.07 3.93
C SER A 41 0.14 12.49 4.27
N PHE A 42 1.13 13.36 4.47
CA PHE A 42 2.53 12.97 4.67
C PHE A 42 2.76 12.08 5.91
N CYS A 43 1.89 12.16 6.93
CA CYS A 43 2.04 11.40 8.18
C CYS A 43 0.68 10.84 8.64
N PRO A 44 0.52 9.52 8.94
CA PRO A 44 1.50 8.42 8.89
C PRO A 44 1.40 7.53 7.62
N ASN A 45 0.40 7.69 6.75
CA ASN A 45 0.06 6.70 5.72
C ASN A 45 1.11 6.62 4.59
N THR A 46 1.44 7.75 3.95
CA THR A 46 2.43 7.77 2.86
C THR A 46 3.83 7.40 3.36
N LEU A 47 4.21 7.88 4.55
CA LEU A 47 5.49 7.54 5.17
C LEU A 47 5.59 6.04 5.47
N MET A 48 4.54 5.42 6.01
CA MET A 48 4.52 3.98 6.25
C MET A 48 4.52 3.19 4.93
N ALA A 49 3.80 3.63 3.91
CA ALA A 49 3.84 3.01 2.59
C ALA A 49 5.22 3.15 1.90
N TRP A 50 5.99 4.19 2.22
CA TRP A 50 7.35 4.38 1.72
C TRP A 50 8.38 3.56 2.50
N CYS A 51 8.38 3.68 3.82
CA CYS A 51 9.36 3.03 4.70
C CYS A 51 9.09 1.54 4.92
N CYS A 52 7.82 1.14 4.93
CA CYS A 52 7.38 -0.21 5.28
C CYS A 52 6.20 -0.67 4.38
N PRO A 53 6.36 -0.72 3.05
CA PRO A 53 5.27 -1.07 2.14
C PRO A 53 4.72 -2.48 2.37
N CYS A 54 5.56 -3.42 2.84
CA CYS A 54 5.13 -4.78 3.19
C CYS A 54 4.14 -4.81 4.35
N VAL A 55 4.33 -3.96 5.36
CA VAL A 55 3.42 -3.82 6.51
C VAL A 55 2.12 -3.20 6.05
N SER A 56 2.16 -2.09 5.29
CA SER A 56 0.96 -1.45 4.77
C SER A 56 0.13 -2.40 3.88
N LEU A 57 0.77 -3.16 2.99
CA LEU A 57 0.10 -4.18 2.17
C LEU A 57 -0.52 -5.29 3.02
N ALA A 58 0.19 -5.76 4.06
CA ALA A 58 -0.34 -6.77 4.98
C ALA A 58 -1.54 -6.25 5.77
N GLN A 59 -1.49 -4.99 6.24
CA GLN A 59 -2.61 -4.34 6.92
C GLN A 59 -3.82 -4.25 6.00
N ILE A 60 -3.64 -3.78 4.76
CA ILE A 60 -4.70 -3.73 3.75
C ILE A 60 -5.30 -5.12 3.50
N ALA A 61 -4.46 -6.11 3.21
CA ALA A 61 -4.92 -7.46 2.88
C ALA A 61 -5.65 -8.13 4.04
N SER A 62 -5.19 -7.90 5.28
CA SER A 62 -5.85 -8.41 6.49
C SER A 62 -7.23 -7.77 6.71
N ARG A 63 -7.37 -6.46 6.44
CA ARG A 63 -8.62 -5.72 6.57
C ARG A 63 -9.69 -6.16 5.59
N VAL A 64 -9.30 -6.43 4.35
CA VAL A 64 -10.22 -6.88 3.30
C VAL A 64 -10.35 -8.41 3.24
N GLY A 65 -9.62 -9.16 4.06
CA GLY A 65 -9.73 -10.62 4.15
C GLY A 65 -9.22 -11.39 2.92
N VAL A 66 -8.22 -10.87 2.22
CA VAL A 66 -7.68 -11.46 0.98
C VAL A 66 -6.29 -12.07 1.18
N TYR A 67 -5.87 -12.93 0.24
CA TYR A 67 -4.52 -13.54 0.18
C TYR A 67 -4.06 -14.31 1.44
N GLY A 68 -5.01 -14.75 2.28
CA GLY A 68 -4.71 -15.60 3.44
C GLY A 68 -4.25 -14.85 4.68
N GLY A 69 -4.50 -13.54 4.77
CA GLY A 69 -4.35 -12.75 5.99
C GLY A 69 -2.99 -12.08 6.18
N TYR A 70 -2.84 -11.39 7.31
CA TYR A 70 -1.74 -10.47 7.61
C TYR A 70 -0.36 -11.13 7.43
N THR A 71 -0.11 -12.24 8.13
CA THR A 71 1.21 -12.89 8.19
C THR A 71 1.68 -13.39 6.83
N ARG A 72 0.78 -14.00 6.04
CA ARG A 72 1.13 -14.52 4.70
C ARG A 72 1.53 -13.40 3.75
N VAL A 73 0.73 -12.33 3.71
CA VAL A 73 1.03 -11.17 2.86
C VAL A 73 2.29 -10.45 3.31
N LEU A 74 2.49 -10.31 4.62
CA LEU A 74 3.70 -9.71 5.17
C LEU A 74 4.95 -10.48 4.74
N ILE A 75 4.95 -11.82 4.88
CA ILE A 75 6.09 -12.66 4.49
C ILE A 75 6.35 -12.54 2.99
N VAL A 76 5.33 -12.69 2.14
CA VAL A 76 5.50 -12.62 0.68
C VAL A 76 6.02 -11.26 0.25
N ALA A 77 5.41 -10.18 0.75
CA ALA A 77 5.83 -8.82 0.41
C ALA A 77 7.24 -8.51 0.92
N LEU A 78 7.59 -8.96 2.13
CA LEU A 78 8.93 -8.80 2.70
C LEU A 78 9.97 -9.57 1.87
N LEU A 79 9.69 -10.82 1.50
CA LEU A 79 10.59 -11.63 0.68
C LEU A 79 10.83 -10.98 -0.69
N LEU A 80 9.80 -10.44 -1.35
CA LEU A 80 9.96 -9.74 -2.63
C LEU A 80 10.80 -8.47 -2.50
N VAL A 81 10.57 -7.67 -1.44
CA VAL A 81 11.34 -6.44 -1.20
C VAL A 81 12.80 -6.75 -0.87
N VAL A 82 13.06 -7.75 -0.02
CA VAL A 82 14.42 -8.18 0.33
C VAL A 82 15.13 -8.78 -0.87
N ALA A 83 14.47 -9.67 -1.63
CA ALA A 83 15.05 -10.25 -2.84
C ALA A 83 15.41 -9.16 -3.86
N LYS A 84 14.52 -8.19 -4.08
CA LYS A 84 14.82 -7.03 -4.93
C LYS A 84 16.05 -6.28 -4.42
N PHE A 85 16.09 -5.93 -3.13
CA PHE A 85 17.21 -5.19 -2.56
C PHE A 85 18.53 -5.94 -2.73
N VAL A 86 18.56 -7.24 -2.39
CA VAL A 86 19.76 -8.09 -2.55
C VAL A 86 20.20 -8.16 -4.00
N LEU A 87 19.29 -8.42 -4.94
CA LEU A 87 19.62 -8.50 -6.37
C LEU A 87 20.19 -7.18 -6.91
N ASN A 88 19.66 -6.02 -6.49
CA ASN A 88 20.21 -4.73 -6.90
C ASN A 88 21.62 -4.50 -6.32
N ASN A 89 21.88 -4.87 -5.07
CA ASN A 89 23.23 -4.74 -4.51
C ASN A 89 24.23 -5.66 -5.22
N LEU A 90 23.82 -6.90 -5.53
CA LEU A 90 24.65 -7.83 -6.32
C LEU A 90 24.92 -7.28 -7.71
N ASP A 91 23.93 -6.65 -8.33
CA ASP A 91 24.05 -6.03 -9.64
C ASP A 91 25.03 -4.86 -9.64
N VAL A 92 24.89 -3.93 -8.68
CA VAL A 92 25.81 -2.79 -8.52
C VAL A 92 27.23 -3.27 -8.23
N ASN A 93 27.39 -4.28 -7.35
CA ASN A 93 28.70 -4.83 -7.04
C ASN A 93 29.34 -5.49 -8.27
N ALA A 94 28.56 -6.27 -9.03
CA ALA A 94 29.05 -6.86 -10.27
C ALA A 94 29.47 -5.77 -11.25
N GLN A 95 28.64 -4.74 -11.45
CA GLN A 95 28.95 -3.63 -12.36
C GLN A 95 30.27 -2.93 -11.98
N ALA A 96 30.51 -2.72 -10.68
CA ALA A 96 31.75 -2.09 -10.20
C ALA A 96 33.02 -2.90 -10.55
N GLU A 97 32.98 -4.23 -10.43
CA GLU A 97 34.11 -5.11 -10.81
C GLU A 97 34.41 -5.04 -12.33
N TRP A 98 33.36 -4.93 -13.14
CA TRP A 98 33.49 -4.77 -14.59
C TRP A 98 34.09 -3.41 -14.98
N GLU A 99 33.65 -2.33 -14.34
CA GLU A 99 34.20 -0.99 -14.56
C GLU A 99 35.71 -0.92 -14.24
N GLU A 100 36.17 -1.56 -13.17
CA GLU A 100 37.60 -1.65 -12.83
C GLU A 100 38.40 -2.44 -13.90
N SER A 101 37.82 -3.54 -14.41
CA SER A 101 38.45 -4.37 -15.44
C SER A 101 38.59 -3.64 -16.78
N LEU A 102 37.56 -2.85 -17.15
CA LEU A 102 37.55 -2.04 -18.36
C LEU A 102 38.53 -0.87 -18.30
N ALA A 103 38.66 -0.24 -17.14
CA ALA A 103 39.65 0.82 -16.94
C ALA A 103 41.10 0.33 -17.20
N HIS A 104 41.34 -0.98 -17.07
CA HIS A 104 42.63 -1.61 -17.36
C HIS A 104 42.81 -2.03 -18.83
N GLN A 105 41.75 -2.15 -19.63
CA GLN A 105 41.84 -2.54 -21.05
C GLN A 105 41.74 -1.33 -21.99
N ASN A 106 42.62 -1.27 -22.98
CA ASN A 106 42.74 -0.14 -23.90
C ASN A 106 41.88 -0.29 -25.18
N GLU A 107 41.00 -1.30 -25.25
CA GLU A 107 40.19 -1.64 -26.43
C GLU A 107 38.72 -1.86 -26.05
N TRP A 108 37.80 -1.13 -26.70
CA TRP A 108 36.36 -1.20 -26.47
C TRP A 108 35.73 -2.23 -27.43
N GLY A 109 35.11 -3.28 -26.87
CA GLY A 109 34.50 -4.38 -27.62
C GLY A 109 32.97 -4.35 -27.71
N LEU A 110 32.36 -5.13 -28.62
CA LEU A 110 30.90 -5.23 -28.75
C LEU A 110 30.24 -6.00 -27.59
N ASP A 111 31.02 -6.86 -26.90
CA ASP A 111 30.62 -7.53 -25.66
C ASP A 111 30.47 -6.53 -24.49
N ASP A 112 31.16 -5.40 -24.55
CA ASP A 112 31.18 -4.35 -23.53
C ASP A 112 29.83 -3.62 -23.41
N PHE A 113 29.21 -3.30 -24.55
CA PHE A 113 27.87 -2.72 -24.62
C PHE A 113 26.75 -3.66 -24.14
N ARG A 114 26.94 -4.97 -24.31
CA ARG A 114 25.94 -5.99 -23.91
C ARG A 114 25.93 -6.18 -22.40
N HIS A 115 27.07 -6.00 -21.75
CA HIS A 115 27.23 -6.10 -20.30
C HIS A 115 26.63 -4.90 -19.56
N TRP A 116 26.74 -3.70 -20.14
CA TRP A 116 26.17 -2.45 -19.61
C TRP A 116 24.65 -2.49 -19.39
N HIS A 117 23.90 -3.32 -20.15
CA HIS A 117 22.44 -3.34 -20.13
C HIS A 117 21.82 -4.66 -19.66
N LEU A 118 22.61 -5.73 -19.48
CA LEU A 118 22.08 -7.09 -19.34
C LEU A 118 22.92 -8.00 -18.44
N THR A 119 23.33 -7.50 -17.28
CA THR A 119 23.71 -8.41 -16.20
C THR A 119 22.55 -9.35 -15.88
N TYR A 120 22.86 -10.63 -15.67
CA TYR A 120 21.87 -11.60 -15.20
C TYR A 120 21.15 -11.05 -13.95
N PHE A 121 21.90 -10.51 -12.98
CA PHE A 121 21.33 -9.94 -11.76
C PHE A 121 20.34 -8.80 -12.02
N GLY A 122 20.64 -7.87 -12.93
CA GLY A 122 19.73 -6.79 -13.33
C GLY A 122 18.42 -7.29 -13.96
N LEU A 123 18.49 -8.33 -14.80
CA LEU A 123 17.30 -8.99 -15.34
C LEU A 123 16.44 -9.63 -14.24
N PHE A 124 17.05 -10.38 -13.32
CA PHE A 124 16.32 -10.98 -12.19
C PHE A 124 15.72 -9.91 -11.29
N ALA A 125 16.45 -8.82 -11.01
CA ALA A 125 15.95 -7.70 -10.22
C ALA A 125 14.71 -7.05 -10.88
N SER A 126 14.74 -6.89 -12.21
CA SER A 126 13.63 -6.35 -13.00
C SER A 126 12.40 -7.26 -12.97
N LEU A 127 12.58 -8.57 -13.10
CA LEU A 127 11.50 -9.56 -12.99
C LEU A 127 10.87 -9.55 -11.59
N VAL A 128 11.66 -9.54 -10.52
CA VAL A 128 11.15 -9.46 -9.15
C VAL A 128 10.40 -8.14 -8.92
N SER A 129 10.89 -7.03 -9.46
CA SER A 129 10.21 -5.74 -9.41
C SER A 129 8.86 -5.78 -10.15
N LEU A 130 8.80 -6.41 -11.31
CA LEU A 130 7.55 -6.59 -12.07
C LEU A 130 6.54 -7.44 -11.29
N ILE A 131 6.97 -8.55 -10.69
CA ILE A 131 6.12 -9.39 -9.83
C ILE A 131 5.56 -8.57 -8.66
N TYR A 132 6.39 -7.73 -8.04
CA TYR A 132 5.97 -6.87 -6.94
C TYR A 132 4.92 -5.84 -7.37
N VAL A 133 5.10 -5.20 -8.53
CA VAL A 133 4.10 -4.27 -9.11
C VAL A 133 2.80 -5.00 -9.44
N ILE A 134 2.87 -6.18 -10.06
CA ILE A 134 1.69 -7.02 -10.34
C ILE A 134 0.98 -7.38 -9.03
N PHE A 135 1.72 -7.69 -7.97
CA PHE A 135 1.14 -7.98 -6.67
C PHE A 135 0.35 -6.78 -6.12
N ILE A 136 0.93 -5.58 -6.12
CA ILE A 136 0.24 -4.34 -5.70
C ILE A 136 -1.00 -4.09 -6.58
N ALA A 137 -0.85 -4.20 -7.90
CA ALA A 137 -1.96 -4.03 -8.84
C ALA A 137 -3.09 -5.02 -8.58
N SER A 138 -2.76 -6.29 -8.28
CA SER A 138 -3.77 -7.29 -7.97
C SER A 138 -4.54 -6.95 -6.69
N VAL A 139 -3.85 -6.47 -5.64
CA VAL A 139 -4.50 -6.02 -4.40
C VAL A 139 -5.43 -4.83 -4.70
N ARG A 140 -4.97 -3.89 -5.52
CA ARG A 140 -5.76 -2.74 -5.96
C ARG A 140 -7.01 -3.15 -6.73
N THR A 141 -6.87 -4.02 -7.72
CA THR A 141 -8.00 -4.56 -8.50
C THR A 141 -9.01 -5.23 -7.59
N LYS A 142 -8.56 -6.04 -6.62
CA LYS A 142 -9.46 -6.70 -5.66
C LYS A 142 -10.23 -5.68 -4.84
N ILE A 143 -9.56 -4.65 -4.30
CA ILE A 143 -10.22 -3.58 -3.55
C ILE A 143 -11.23 -2.85 -4.44
N ARG A 144 -10.82 -2.45 -5.65
CA ARG A 144 -11.69 -1.79 -6.62
C ARG A 144 -12.97 -2.58 -6.89
N VAL A 145 -12.84 -3.89 -7.14
CA VAL A 145 -13.98 -4.79 -7.36
C VAL A 145 -14.84 -4.93 -6.10
N MET A 146 -14.24 -5.10 -4.92
CA MET A 146 -14.98 -5.22 -3.65
C MET A 146 -15.78 -3.96 -3.32
N PHE A 147 -15.21 -2.78 -3.54
CA PHE A 147 -15.87 -1.50 -3.28
C PHE A 147 -16.69 -0.99 -4.48
N LYS A 148 -16.80 -1.76 -5.59
CA LYS A 148 -17.52 -1.36 -6.81
C LYS A 148 -17.06 -0.01 -7.40
N ILE A 149 -15.77 0.29 -7.31
CA ILE A 149 -15.17 1.49 -7.89
C ILE A 149 -14.95 1.21 -9.40
N PRO A 150 -15.37 2.11 -10.32
CA PRO A 150 -15.14 1.94 -11.75
C PRO A 150 -13.64 2.05 -12.07
N GLY A 151 -13.16 1.30 -13.05
CA GLY A 151 -11.77 1.31 -13.50
C GLY A 151 -11.38 0.04 -14.27
N SER A 152 -10.13 -0.03 -14.70
CA SER A 152 -9.59 -1.17 -15.46
C SER A 152 -8.36 -1.79 -14.78
N GLU A 153 -8.06 -3.05 -15.09
CA GLU A 153 -6.86 -3.71 -14.57
C GLU A 153 -5.56 -3.08 -15.12
N CYS A 154 -5.61 -2.55 -16.35
CA CYS A 154 -4.49 -1.81 -16.93
C CYS A 154 -4.21 -0.51 -16.16
N GLU A 155 -5.25 0.22 -15.78
CA GLU A 155 -5.14 1.39 -14.91
C GLU A 155 -4.54 1.00 -13.56
N ASP A 156 -5.01 -0.09 -12.96
CA ASP A 156 -4.51 -0.57 -11.68
C ASP A 156 -3.00 -0.94 -11.75
N PHE A 157 -2.56 -1.53 -12.86
CA PHE A 157 -1.15 -1.82 -13.14
C PHE A 157 -0.33 -0.54 -13.32
N LEU A 158 -0.77 0.38 -14.18
CA LEU A 158 -0.06 1.63 -14.46
C LEU A 158 0.09 2.49 -13.21
N CYS A 159 -0.94 2.61 -12.38
CA CYS A 159 -0.84 3.34 -11.12
C CYS A 159 0.18 2.69 -10.16
N SER A 160 0.17 1.36 -10.07
CA SER A 160 1.11 0.60 -9.22
C SER A 160 2.55 0.71 -9.72
N PHE A 161 2.74 0.78 -11.04
CA PHE A 161 4.03 0.93 -11.70
C PHE A 161 4.60 2.35 -11.55
N CYS A 162 3.80 3.37 -11.86
CA CYS A 162 4.24 4.76 -11.81
C CYS A 162 4.48 5.26 -10.39
N CYS A 163 3.63 4.86 -9.43
CA CYS A 163 3.79 5.27 -8.04
C CYS A 163 3.19 4.24 -7.06
N GLY A 164 3.98 3.22 -6.74
CA GLY A 164 3.58 2.14 -5.85
C GLY A 164 3.22 2.61 -4.43
N CYS A 165 4.01 3.52 -3.84
CA CYS A 165 3.75 4.00 -2.47
C CYS A 165 2.42 4.76 -2.37
N CYS A 166 2.10 5.62 -3.33
CA CYS A 166 0.84 6.36 -3.34
C CYS A 166 -0.35 5.46 -3.63
N THR A 167 -0.16 4.44 -4.49
CA THR A 167 -1.16 3.41 -4.71
C THR A 167 -1.47 2.64 -3.42
N ILE A 168 -0.43 2.26 -2.65
CA ILE A 168 -0.60 1.62 -1.34
C ILE A 168 -1.30 2.55 -0.35
N ALA A 169 -0.90 3.83 -0.30
CA ALA A 169 -1.51 4.82 0.58
C ALA A 169 -3.01 5.02 0.25
N GLN A 170 -3.37 5.17 -1.03
CA GLN A 170 -4.75 5.31 -1.48
C GLN A 170 -5.58 4.07 -1.10
N MET A 171 -5.06 2.86 -1.34
CA MET A 171 -5.73 1.61 -0.94
C MET A 171 -5.93 1.57 0.57
N SER A 172 -4.91 1.95 1.35
CA SER A 172 -4.93 1.99 2.81
C SER A 172 -6.01 2.95 3.35
N THR A 173 -6.16 4.12 2.74
CA THR A 173 -7.23 5.09 3.05
C THR A 173 -8.60 4.57 2.66
N GLN A 174 -8.73 3.89 1.52
CA GLN A 174 -9.99 3.31 1.07
C GLN A 174 -10.54 2.31 2.09
N VAL A 175 -9.67 1.38 2.52
CA VAL A 175 -10.03 0.29 3.44
C VAL A 175 -9.99 0.68 4.92
N GLY A 176 -9.41 1.84 5.25
CA GLY A 176 -9.25 2.29 6.64
C GLY A 176 -8.28 1.40 7.43
N SER A 177 -7.16 0.98 6.82
CA SER A 177 -6.22 0.05 7.46
C SER A 177 -5.30 0.68 8.50
N TYR A 178 -5.29 2.01 8.64
CA TYR A 178 -4.45 2.74 9.58
C TYR A 178 -5.28 3.72 10.43
N THR A 179 -4.75 4.07 11.61
CA THR A 179 -5.28 5.14 12.45
C THR A 179 -4.48 6.42 12.18
N GLN A 180 -5.16 7.54 11.94
CA GLN A 180 -4.49 8.83 11.75
C GLN A 180 -3.67 9.19 13.00
N GLY A 181 -2.45 9.69 12.80
CA GLY A 181 -1.55 10.11 13.88
C GLY A 181 -0.81 8.99 14.63
N GLN A 182 -1.00 7.71 14.29
CA GLN A 182 -0.24 6.61 14.90
C GLN A 182 0.37 5.65 13.88
N CYS A 183 1.68 5.38 14.03
CA CYS A 183 2.37 4.33 13.28
C CYS A 183 2.22 2.99 14.01
N ARG A 184 1.37 2.10 13.50
CA ARG A 184 1.20 0.73 14.03
C ARG A 184 1.72 -0.28 13.00
N PHE A 185 2.42 -1.30 13.49
CA PHE A 185 2.97 -2.41 12.69
C PHE A 185 2.13 -3.69 12.78
N GLY A 186 1.02 -3.66 13.51
CA GLY A 186 0.09 -4.79 13.64
C GLY A 186 -1.09 -4.69 12.67
N PRO A 187 -1.87 -5.78 12.53
CA PRO A 187 -3.18 -5.69 11.89
C PRO A 187 -4.02 -4.68 12.67
N ALA A 188 -4.81 -3.89 11.95
CA ALA A 188 -5.60 -2.88 12.61
C ALA A 188 -6.87 -3.51 13.22
N ASP A 189 -7.29 -2.98 14.37
CA ASP A 189 -8.31 -3.60 15.23
C ASP A 189 -9.63 -3.77 14.45
N THR A 190 -10.02 -5.00 14.14
CA THR A 190 -11.35 -5.34 13.63
C THR A 190 -12.23 -5.70 14.81
N LEU A 191 -13.45 -5.17 14.88
CA LEU A 191 -14.42 -5.67 15.85
C LEU A 191 -14.57 -7.20 15.68
N PRO A 192 -14.51 -7.99 16.75
CA PRO A 192 -14.77 -9.42 16.66
C PRO A 192 -16.19 -9.64 16.11
N ALA A 193 -16.35 -10.63 15.24
CA ALA A 193 -17.68 -11.02 14.77
C ALA A 193 -18.54 -11.37 15.99
N TYR A 194 -19.76 -10.85 16.05
CA TYR A 194 -20.67 -11.21 17.14
C TYR A 194 -20.90 -12.73 17.09
N THR A 195 -20.51 -13.43 18.15
CA THR A 195 -20.91 -14.81 18.33
C THR A 195 -22.35 -14.78 18.84
N VAL A 196 -23.28 -15.32 18.05
CA VAL A 196 -24.66 -15.57 18.48
C VAL A 196 -24.70 -16.71 19.48
#